data_AF-A0AA95MRV6-F1
#
_entry.id   AF-A0AA95MRV6-F1
#
_cell.length_a   1.000
_cell.length_b   1.000
_cell.length_c   1.000
_cell.angle_alpha   90.00
_cell.angle_beta   90.00
_cell.angle_gamma   90.00
#
_symmetry.space_group_name_H-M   'P 1'
#
loop_
_entity.id
_entity.type
_entity.pdbx_description
1 polymer ?
#
loop_
_entity_poly.entity_id
_entity_poly.type
_entity_poly.pdbx_seq_one_letter_code
_entity_poly.pdbx_strand_id
1 'polypeptide(L)'
;MGHDISGYNKAGEEIAYARFSMGNYNATILYNLLDANKYYAGVSGSGDSSTFSIQQIEKALSASKQFYKNSDSLSESDFLTWDQKQIQNFIQNCLATAKIEGRVEVYFG
;
A
#
# COMPACT_ATOMS: atom_id res chain seq x y z
N MET A 1 -9.71 15.42 -6.01
CA MET A 1 -10.06 14.27 -5.14
C MET A 1 -9.21 13.08 -5.55
N GLY A 2 -8.81 12.26 -4.59
CA GLY A 2 -7.91 11.14 -4.79
C GLY A 2 -7.72 10.38 -3.49
N HIS A 3 -6.91 9.34 -3.54
CA HIS A 3 -6.57 8.50 -2.40
C HIS A 3 -5.15 8.85 -1.95
N ASP A 4 -5.03 9.26 -0.70
CA ASP A 4 -3.80 9.65 -0.05
C ASP A 4 -3.52 8.65 1.08
N ILE A 5 -2.60 7.73 0.85
CA ILE A 5 -2.31 6.64 1.81
C ILE A 5 -0.91 6.85 2.37
N SER A 6 -0.83 7.09 3.67
CA SER A 6 0.43 7.37 4.39
C SER A 6 0.70 6.32 5.45
N GLY A 7 1.91 5.79 5.47
CA GLY A 7 2.42 4.89 6.51
C GLY A 7 3.28 5.64 7.51
N TYR A 8 3.11 5.35 8.80
CA TYR A 8 3.80 5.99 9.90
C TYR A 8 4.48 4.96 10.81
N ASN A 9 5.63 5.36 11.37
CA ASN A 9 6.32 4.62 12.42
C ASN A 9 5.74 4.92 13.82
N LYS A 10 6.27 4.31 14.88
CA LYS A 10 5.82 4.55 16.26
C LYS A 10 6.05 5.97 16.77
N ALA A 11 7.00 6.70 16.18
CA ALA A 11 7.26 8.09 16.50
C ALA A 11 6.29 9.07 15.79
N GLY A 12 5.43 8.56 14.89
CA GLY A 12 4.52 9.39 14.09
C GLY A 12 5.18 10.02 12.87
N GLU A 13 6.36 9.53 12.47
CA GLU A 13 7.06 9.99 11.26
C GLU A 13 6.54 9.23 10.04
N GLU A 14 6.28 9.95 8.94
CA GLU A 14 5.87 9.33 7.68
C GLU A 14 7.03 8.55 7.06
N ILE A 15 6.82 7.25 6.82
CA ILE A 15 7.81 6.32 6.27
C ILE A 15 7.43 5.80 4.88
N ALA A 16 6.16 5.95 4.49
CA ALA A 16 5.66 5.53 3.18
C ALA A 16 4.50 6.42 2.75
N TYR A 17 4.41 6.68 1.45
CA TYR A 17 3.31 7.46 0.89
C TYR A 17 2.94 6.93 -0.50
N ALA A 18 1.63 6.87 -0.77
CA ALA A 18 1.08 6.53 -2.06
C ALA A 18 -0.12 7.42 -2.39
N ARG A 19 -0.09 8.06 -3.56
CA ARG A 19 -1.14 8.94 -4.06
C ARG A 19 -1.76 8.41 -5.35
N PHE A 20 -3.08 8.36 -5.39
CA PHE A 20 -3.84 7.97 -6.57
C PHE A 20 -4.94 8.99 -6.88
N SER A 21 -5.23 9.24 -8.15
CA SER A 21 -6.38 10.08 -8.53
C SER A 21 -7.70 9.34 -8.27
N MET A 22 -8.80 10.09 -8.14
CA MET A 22 -10.15 9.56 -7.83
C MET A 22 -10.60 8.37 -8.69
N GLY A 23 -10.23 8.33 -9.97
CA GLY A 23 -10.61 7.26 -10.91
C GLY A 23 -9.57 6.16 -11.07
N ASN A 24 -8.48 6.20 -10.29
CA ASN A 24 -7.37 5.28 -10.46
C ASN A 24 -7.64 3.95 -9.75
N TYR A 25 -7.91 2.92 -10.54
CA TYR A 25 -8.18 1.58 -10.03
C TYR A 25 -7.03 0.99 -9.19
N ASN A 26 -5.79 1.46 -9.38
CA ASN A 26 -4.65 0.99 -8.59
C ASN A 26 -4.79 1.35 -7.11
N ALA A 27 -5.57 2.38 -6.76
CA ALA A 27 -5.88 2.68 -5.36
C ALA A 27 -6.52 1.46 -4.68
N THR A 28 -7.51 0.84 -5.34
CA THR A 28 -8.22 -0.34 -4.82
C THR A 28 -7.31 -1.55 -4.65
N ILE A 29 -6.25 -1.67 -5.46
CA ILE A 29 -5.24 -2.73 -5.29
C ILE A 29 -4.54 -2.56 -3.94
N LEU A 30 -4.11 -1.36 -3.58
CA LEU A 30 -3.45 -1.14 -2.30
C LEU A 30 -4.39 -1.39 -1.10
N TYR A 31 -5.65 -0.96 -1.18
CA TYR A 31 -6.66 -1.30 -0.16
C TYR A 31 -6.84 -2.81 -0.02
N ASN A 32 -6.92 -3.54 -1.13
CA ASN A 32 -7.07 -5.01 -1.13
C ASN A 32 -5.84 -5.71 -0.54
N LEU A 33 -4.63 -5.29 -0.91
CA LEU A 33 -3.38 -5.87 -0.43
C LEU A 33 -3.23 -5.72 1.10
N LEU A 34 -3.72 -4.59 1.63
CA LEU A 34 -3.74 -4.31 3.07
C LEU A 34 -4.98 -4.85 3.78
N ASP A 35 -5.90 -5.54 3.10
CA ASP A 35 -7.19 -5.97 3.67
C ASP A 35 -7.96 -4.81 4.34
N ALA A 36 -7.91 -3.65 3.67
CA ALA A 36 -8.26 -2.33 4.18
C ALA A 36 -9.49 -1.71 3.46
N ASN A 37 -10.27 -2.51 2.75
CA ASN A 37 -11.41 -2.04 1.94
C ASN A 37 -12.47 -1.27 2.72
N LYS A 38 -12.58 -1.50 4.02
CA LYS A 38 -13.47 -0.72 4.90
C LYS A 38 -13.12 0.77 4.97
N TYR A 39 -11.89 1.15 4.60
CA TYR A 39 -11.41 2.53 4.56
C TYR A 39 -11.52 3.18 3.17
N TYR A 40 -12.04 2.47 2.16
CA TYR A 40 -12.28 3.01 0.83
C TYR A 40 -13.65 3.70 0.77
N ALA A 41 -13.66 5.02 0.56
CA ALA A 41 -14.86 5.86 0.54
C ALA A 41 -15.32 6.21 -0.90
N GLY A 42 -14.90 5.43 -1.90
CA GLY A 42 -15.25 5.63 -3.31
C GLY A 42 -14.22 6.48 -4.07
N VAL A 43 -14.12 7.77 -3.77
CA VAL A 43 -13.24 8.70 -4.51
C VAL A 43 -11.99 9.13 -3.74
N SER A 44 -11.95 8.73 -2.46
CA SER A 44 -10.90 8.98 -1.48
C SER A 44 -10.90 7.85 -0.45
N GLY A 45 -9.98 7.92 0.51
CA GLY A 45 -10.07 7.16 1.75
C GLY A 45 -11.07 7.77 2.72
N SER A 46 -11.34 7.04 3.81
CA SER A 46 -12.28 7.41 4.88
C SER A 46 -11.79 8.50 5.83
N GLY A 47 -10.48 8.82 5.84
CA GLY A 47 -9.84 9.66 6.85
C GLY A 47 -9.47 8.94 8.15
N ASP A 48 -9.69 7.62 8.23
CA ASP A 48 -9.30 6.80 9.38
C ASP A 48 -7.92 6.15 9.19
N SER A 49 -7.39 5.57 10.27
CA SER A 49 -6.14 4.82 10.27
C SER A 49 -6.30 3.38 10.79
N SER A 50 -5.28 2.55 10.53
CA SER A 50 -5.18 1.20 11.06
C SER A 50 -3.74 0.83 11.34
N THR A 51 -3.52 0.06 12.40
CA THR A 51 -2.21 -0.52 12.70
C THR A 51 -2.06 -1.88 12.03
N PHE A 52 -0.89 -2.15 11.47
CA PHE A 52 -0.52 -3.40 10.80
C PHE A 52 0.68 -4.04 11.47
N SER A 53 0.61 -5.35 11.69
CA SER A 53 1.74 -6.17 12.15
C SER A 53 2.69 -6.50 11.01
N ILE A 54 3.90 -6.97 11.36
CA ILE A 54 4.86 -7.51 10.39
C ILE A 54 4.20 -8.54 9.47
N GLN A 55 3.48 -9.52 10.04
CA GLN A 55 2.89 -10.61 9.26
C GLN A 55 1.84 -10.12 8.25
N GLN A 56 1.07 -9.08 8.61
CA GLN A 56 0.09 -8.50 7.70
C GLN A 56 0.78 -7.80 6.51
N ILE A 57 1.88 -7.08 6.77
CA ILE A 57 2.64 -6.43 5.70
C ILE A 57 3.40 -7.44 4.84
N GLU A 58 3.94 -8.51 5.43
CA GLU A 58 4.57 -9.61 4.67
C GLU A 58 3.57 -10.30 3.76
N LYS A 59 2.34 -10.54 4.25
CA LYS A 59 1.23 -11.06 3.45
C LYS A 59 0.91 -10.11 2.28
N ALA A 60 0.82 -8.81 2.54
CA ALA A 60 0.59 -7.80 1.50
C ALA A 60 1.70 -7.81 0.43
N LEU A 61 2.97 -7.90 0.83
CA LEU A 61 4.10 -7.96 -0.10
C LEU A 61 4.11 -9.25 -0.93
N SER A 62 3.75 -10.38 -0.32
CA SER A 62 3.64 -11.64 -1.04
C SER A 62 2.50 -11.60 -2.06
N ALA A 63 1.34 -11.08 -1.66
CA ALA A 63 0.19 -10.90 -2.53
C ALA A 63 0.48 -9.91 -3.68
N SER A 64 1.21 -8.82 -3.43
CA SER A 64 1.55 -7.85 -4.48
C SER A 64 2.48 -8.47 -5.52
N LYS A 65 3.50 -9.22 -5.09
CA LYS A 65 4.39 -9.96 -6.00
C LYS A 65 3.64 -10.98 -6.84
N GLN A 66 2.71 -11.72 -6.24
CA GLN A 66 1.89 -12.68 -6.97
C GLN A 66 0.95 -12.01 -7.97
N PHE A 67 0.32 -10.89 -7.57
CA PHE A 67 -0.57 -10.12 -8.44
C PHE A 67 0.16 -9.64 -9.69
N TYR A 68 1.35 -9.05 -9.53
CA TYR A 68 2.13 -8.55 -10.67
C TYR A 68 2.79 -9.66 -11.49
N LYS A 69 3.26 -10.74 -10.86
CA LYS A 69 3.77 -11.91 -11.59
C LYS A 69 2.70 -12.57 -12.46
N ASN A 70 1.45 -12.57 -12.00
CA ASN A 70 0.33 -13.10 -12.79
C ASN A 70 -0.15 -12.13 -13.89
N SER A 71 0.17 -10.84 -13.82
CA SER A 71 -0.01 -9.91 -14.93
C SER A 71 1.10 -10.01 -15.99
N ASP A 72 2.24 -10.62 -15.65
CA ASP A 72 3.44 -10.75 -16.49
C ASP A 72 3.40 -11.97 -17.44
N SER A 73 2.33 -12.10 -18.24
CA SER A 73 2.53 -12.66 -19.59
C SER A 73 3.28 -11.69 -20.52
N LEU A 74 3.69 -10.51 -20.02
CA LEU A 74 4.52 -9.53 -20.73
C LEU A 74 5.59 -8.92 -19.81
N SER A 75 6.79 -9.50 -19.85
CA SER A 75 8.11 -8.88 -19.59
C SER A 75 8.39 -8.29 -18.19
N GLU A 76 9.11 -9.08 -17.39
CA GLU A 76 9.69 -8.70 -16.09
C GLU A 76 10.52 -7.40 -16.13
N SER A 77 10.28 -6.55 -15.13
CA SER A 77 11.14 -5.48 -14.60
C SER A 77 11.09 -4.07 -15.22
N ASP A 78 10.92 -3.88 -16.52
CA ASP A 78 10.94 -2.53 -17.11
C ASP A 78 9.56 -1.86 -17.28
N PHE A 79 8.46 -2.62 -17.12
CA PHE A 79 7.09 -2.15 -17.43
C PHE A 79 6.17 -1.91 -16.23
N LEU A 80 6.67 -1.96 -14.99
CA LEU A 80 5.83 -1.57 -13.86
C LEU A 80 5.38 -0.12 -14.05
N THR A 81 4.07 0.09 -14.12
CA THR A 81 3.53 1.44 -14.20
C THR A 81 3.93 2.22 -12.96
N TRP A 82 3.93 3.55 -13.05
CA TRP A 82 4.30 4.41 -11.93
C TRP A 82 3.51 4.07 -10.65
N ASP A 83 2.22 3.75 -10.79
CA ASP A 83 1.34 3.35 -9.69
C ASP A 83 1.76 2.02 -9.04
N GLN A 84 2.16 1.04 -9.84
CA GLN A 84 2.60 -0.26 -9.31
C GLN A 84 3.91 -0.13 -8.53
N LYS A 85 4.85 0.69 -9.04
CA LYS A 85 6.08 1.03 -8.32
C LYS A 85 5.77 1.72 -7.01
N GLN A 86 4.80 2.65 -7.01
CA GLN A 86 4.36 3.34 -5.79
C GLN A 86 3.78 2.36 -4.76
N ILE A 87 2.91 1.43 -5.18
CA ILE A 87 2.36 0.37 -4.30
C ILE A 87 3.48 -0.50 -3.71
N GLN A 88 4.42 -0.92 -4.54
CA GLN A 88 5.53 -1.77 -4.10
C GLN A 88 6.43 -1.05 -3.11
N ASN A 89 6.83 0.19 -3.41
CA ASN A 89 7.64 1.00 -2.52
C ASN A 89 6.94 1.25 -1.18
N PHE A 90 5.64 1.54 -1.22
CA PHE A 90 4.83 1.73 -0.01
C PHE A 90 4.90 0.50 0.91
N ILE A 91 4.61 -0.68 0.37
CA ILE A 91 4.61 -1.93 1.15
C ILE A 91 6.02 -2.27 1.64
N GLN A 92 7.05 -2.07 0.82
CA GLN A 92 8.44 -2.35 1.20
C GLN A 92 8.94 -1.45 2.34
N ASN A 93 8.63 -0.15 2.30
CA ASN A 93 8.98 0.76 3.38
C ASN A 93 8.24 0.41 4.68
N CYS A 94 6.94 0.14 4.59
CA CYS A 94 6.15 -0.36 5.72
C CYS A 94 6.76 -1.64 6.31
N LEU A 95 7.24 -2.56 5.47
CA LEU A 95 7.86 -3.79 5.95
C LEU A 95 9.20 -3.53 6.64
N ALA A 96 10.03 -2.65 6.09
CA ALA A 96 11.31 -2.27 6.68
C ALA A 96 11.10 -1.71 8.09
N THR A 97 10.16 -0.78 8.25
CA THR A 97 9.81 -0.21 9.56
C THR A 97 9.16 -1.24 10.48
N ALA A 98 8.21 -2.04 10.00
CA ALA A 98 7.57 -3.07 10.81
C ALA A 98 8.59 -4.10 11.33
N LYS A 99 9.63 -4.44 10.56
CA LYS A 99 10.69 -5.36 11.01
C LYS A 99 11.53 -4.79 12.17
N ILE A 100 11.69 -3.47 12.23
CA ILE A 100 12.45 -2.79 13.29
C ILE A 100 11.54 -2.54 14.50
N GLU A 101 10.32 -2.08 14.27
CA GLU A 101 9.44 -1.55 15.32
C GLU A 101 8.29 -2.50 15.70
N GLY A 102 8.08 -3.57 14.95
CA GLY A 102 7.02 -4.57 15.16
C GLY A 102 5.66 -4.22 14.53
N ARG A 103 5.43 -2.96 14.16
CA ARG A 103 4.18 -2.49 13.56
C ARG A 103 4.37 -1.20 12.76
N VAL A 104 3.40 -0.90 11.91
CA VAL A 104 3.24 0.41 11.25
C VAL A 104 1.79 0.86 11.38
N GLU A 105 1.56 2.16 11.43
CA GLU A 105 0.23 2.73 11.28
C GLU A 105 0.04 3.19 9.83
N VAL A 106 -1.15 2.98 9.26
CA VAL A 106 -1.48 3.46 7.92
C VAL A 106 -2.75 4.29 7.99
N TYR A 107 -2.66 5.51 7.49
CA TYR A 107 -3.76 6.45 7.30
C TYR A 107 -4.32 6.33 5.88
N PHE A 108 -5.64 6.44 5.74
CA PHE A 108 -6.36 6.30 4.47
C PHE A 108 -7.18 7.55 4.17
N GLY A 109 -6.58 8.53 3.49
CA GLY A 109 -7.19 9.80 3.06
C GLY A 109 -7.73 9.80 1.65
#